data_AF-A0A2D6NX52-F1
#
_entry.id   AF-A0A2D6NX52-F1
#
_cell.length_a   1.000
_cell.length_b   1.000
_cell.length_c   1.000
_cell.angle_alpha   90.00
_cell.angle_beta   90.00
_cell.angle_gamma   90.00
#
_symmetry.space_group_name_H-M   'P 1'
#
loop_
_entity.id
_entity.type
_entity.pdbx_description
1 polymer ?
#
loop_
_entity_poly.entity_id
_entity_poly.type
_entity_poly.pdbx_seq_one_letter_code
_entity_poly.pdbx_strand_id
1 'polypeptide(L)'
;MKRDMDWRKRVDPLIKDHLELQVKESYREKKAYSKAKSKGDGQLWIAVANLSKQLFDLSLKVKFLEKALRDVNAKDKKKINDDVEKVLKDMQKF
;
A
#
# COMPACT_ATOMS: atom_id res chain seq x y z
N MET A 1 -21.12 -19.79 27.89
CA MET A 1 -21.23 -18.32 27.69
C MET A 1 -21.40 -18.01 26.21
N LYS A 2 -22.59 -17.59 25.77
CA LYS A 2 -22.76 -16.96 24.45
C LYS A 2 -22.01 -15.62 24.51
N ARG A 3 -20.90 -15.49 23.79
CA ARG A 3 -20.22 -14.20 23.64
C ARG A 3 -21.12 -13.33 22.77
N ASP A 4 -21.67 -12.27 23.34
CA ASP A 4 -22.49 -11.32 22.61
C ASP A 4 -21.68 -10.74 21.45
N MET A 5 -22.17 -10.97 20.23
CA MET A 5 -21.61 -10.39 18.99
C MET A 5 -22.01 -8.91 18.84
N ASP A 6 -22.37 -8.25 19.94
CA ASP A 6 -22.94 -6.90 19.95
C ASP A 6 -21.92 -5.84 19.58
N TRP A 7 -20.63 -6.11 19.78
CA TRP A 7 -19.55 -5.20 19.39
C TRP A 7 -19.52 -4.95 17.88
N ARG A 8 -19.84 -5.96 17.04
CA ARG A 8 -19.90 -5.81 15.57
C ARG A 8 -20.97 -4.82 15.11
N LYS A 9 -22.01 -4.61 15.92
CA LYS A 9 -23.06 -3.63 15.64
C LYS A 9 -22.63 -2.19 16.01
N ARG A 10 -21.57 -2.06 16.80
CA ARG A 10 -21.01 -0.78 17.26
C ARG A 10 -19.77 -0.36 16.46
N VAL A 11 -19.30 -1.21 15.54
CA VAL A 11 -18.24 -0.86 14.59
C VAL A 11 -18.79 0.16 13.60
N ASP A 12 -18.01 1.20 13.33
CA ASP A 12 -18.33 2.20 12.32
C ASP A 12 -18.63 1.52 10.96
N PRO A 13 -19.79 1.79 10.33
CA PRO A 13 -20.14 1.23 9.03
C PRO A 13 -19.06 1.38 7.96
N LEU A 14 -18.29 2.48 7.98
CA LEU A 14 -17.23 2.76 7.00
C LEU A 14 -16.08 1.75 7.05
N ILE A 15 -15.77 1.20 8.23
CA ILE A 15 -14.67 0.25 8.41
C ILE A 15 -15.15 -1.19 8.57
N LYS A 16 -16.47 -1.39 8.73
CA LYS A 16 -17.05 -2.68 9.07
C LYS A 16 -16.71 -3.77 8.07
N ASP A 17 -16.88 -3.50 6.78
CA ASP A 17 -16.58 -4.47 5.72
C ASP A 17 -15.08 -4.79 5.68
N HIS A 18 -14.23 -3.77 5.84
CA HIS A 18 -12.78 -3.95 5.90
C HIS A 18 -12.37 -4.80 7.11
N LEU A 19 -12.99 -4.56 8.27
CA LEU A 19 -12.74 -5.33 9.48
C LEU A 19 -13.14 -6.80 9.31
N GLU A 20 -14.33 -7.08 8.76
CA GLU A 20 -14.75 -8.47 8.52
C GLU A 20 -13.85 -9.18 7.50
N LEU A 21 -13.37 -8.45 6.48
CA LEU A 21 -12.34 -8.97 5.58
C LEU A 21 -11.06 -9.32 6.33
N GLN A 22 -10.56 -8.47 7.23
CA GLN A 22 -9.37 -8.78 8.02
C GLN A 22 -9.57 -9.95 8.97
N VAL A 23 -10.76 -10.09 9.56
CA VAL A 23 -11.12 -11.27 10.35
C VAL A 23 -11.08 -12.53 9.47
N LYS A 24 -11.64 -12.47 8.26
CA LYS A 24 -11.63 -13.59 7.31
C LYS A 24 -10.22 -13.95 6.84
N GLU A 25 -9.40 -12.96 6.50
CA GLU A 25 -8.03 -13.15 6.04
C GLU A 25 -7.15 -13.73 7.14
N SER A 26 -7.20 -13.18 8.36
CA SER A 26 -6.47 -13.75 9.50
C SER A 26 -6.92 -15.17 9.84
N TYR A 27 -8.20 -15.49 9.62
CA TYR A 27 -8.74 -16.84 9.84
C TYR A 27 -8.19 -17.90 8.87
N ARG A 28 -7.68 -17.52 7.69
CA ARG A 28 -7.03 -18.46 6.75
C ARG A 28 -5.84 -19.16 7.40
N GLU A 29 -5.14 -18.44 8.27
CA GLU A 29 -3.99 -18.93 9.02
C GLU A 29 -4.36 -19.59 10.36
N LYS A 30 -5.62 -20.05 10.51
CA LYS A 30 -6.10 -20.75 11.70
C LYS A 30 -5.21 -21.88 12.16
N LYS A 31 -4.65 -22.65 11.23
CA LYS A 31 -3.73 -23.74 11.58
C LYS A 31 -2.49 -23.21 12.33
N ALA A 32 -1.96 -22.06 11.94
CA ALA A 32 -0.80 -21.44 12.57
C ALA A 32 -1.15 -20.92 13.98
N TYR A 33 -2.15 -20.02 14.10
CA TYR A 33 -2.47 -19.45 15.42
C TYR A 33 -3.17 -20.42 16.37
N SER A 34 -3.74 -21.53 15.88
CA SER A 34 -4.34 -22.54 16.75
C SER A 34 -3.34 -23.21 17.68
N LYS A 35 -2.05 -23.17 17.33
CA LYS A 35 -0.92 -23.67 18.12
C LYS A 35 -0.35 -22.64 19.11
N ALA A 36 -0.80 -21.39 19.03
CA ALA A 36 -0.35 -20.34 19.94
C ALA A 36 -0.93 -20.53 21.34
N LYS A 37 -0.19 -20.08 22.36
CA LYS A 37 -0.65 -20.10 23.77
C LYS A 37 -2.00 -19.39 23.95
N SER A 38 -2.17 -18.26 23.26
CA SER A 38 -3.44 -17.55 23.12
C SER A 38 -3.82 -17.51 21.65
N LYS A 39 -4.93 -18.15 21.29
CA LYS A 39 -5.45 -18.16 19.91
C LYS A 39 -5.87 -16.75 19.46
N GLY A 40 -6.40 -15.95 20.39
CA GLY A 40 -6.80 -14.57 20.12
C GLY A 40 -5.60 -13.69 19.77
N ASP A 41 -4.55 -13.76 20.59
CA ASP A 41 -3.33 -12.98 20.35
C ASP A 41 -2.65 -13.44 19.06
N GLY A 42 -2.58 -14.75 18.82
CA GLY A 42 -2.03 -15.28 17.57
C GLY A 42 -2.79 -14.79 16.33
N GLN A 43 -4.12 -14.77 16.38
CA GLN A 43 -4.93 -14.22 15.28
C GLN A 43 -4.70 -12.71 15.11
N LEU A 44 -4.57 -11.96 16.21
CA LEU A 44 -4.28 -10.53 16.16
C LEU A 44 -2.92 -10.26 15.52
N TRP A 45 -1.88 -11.00 15.89
CA TRP A 45 -0.56 -10.90 15.28
C TRP A 45 -0.57 -11.15 13.77
N ILE A 46 -1.35 -12.13 13.32
CA ILE A 46 -1.52 -12.39 11.88
C ILE A 46 -2.23 -11.22 11.19
N ALA A 47 -3.28 -10.67 11.81
CA ALA A 47 -3.97 -9.50 11.27
C ALA A 47 -3.02 -8.28 11.15
N VAL A 48 -2.19 -8.04 12.18
CA VAL A 48 -1.16 -6.99 12.17
C VAL A 48 -0.12 -7.23 11.07
N ALA A 49 0.34 -8.47 10.90
CA ALA A 49 1.28 -8.83 9.85
C ALA A 49 0.71 -8.59 8.45
N ASN A 50 -0.55 -8.98 8.22
CA ASN A 50 -1.25 -8.75 6.95
C ASN A 50 -1.35 -7.25 6.63
N LEU A 51 -1.77 -6.43 7.60
CA LEU A 51 -1.87 -4.98 7.44
C LEU A 51 -0.50 -4.34 7.19
N SER A 52 0.52 -4.75 7.93
CA SER A 52 1.90 -4.27 7.76
C SER A 52 2.42 -4.57 6.35
N LYS A 53 2.18 -5.78 5.84
CA LYS A 53 2.52 -6.16 4.47
C LYS A 53 1.79 -5.28 3.44
N GLN A 54 0.48 -5.09 3.60
CA GLN A 54 -0.32 -4.25 2.70
C GLN A 54 0.21 -2.80 2.66
N LEU A 55 0.55 -2.23 3.81
CA LEU A 55 1.11 -0.89 3.92
C LEU A 55 2.50 -0.79 3.25
N PHE A 56 3.34 -1.79 3.45
CA PHE A 56 4.65 -1.87 2.82
C PHE A 56 4.52 -1.96 1.28
N ASP A 57 3.67 -2.86 0.78
CA ASP A 57 3.42 -3.03 -0.65
C ASP A 57 2.88 -1.73 -1.28
N LEU A 58 1.97 -1.02 -0.59
CA LEU A 58 1.44 0.26 -1.04
C LEU A 58 2.54 1.34 -1.05
N SER A 59 3.36 1.40 -0.01
CA SER A 59 4.49 2.34 0.08
C SER A 59 5.50 2.13 -1.06
N LEU A 60 5.78 0.87 -1.42
CA LEU A 60 6.65 0.55 -2.56
C LEU A 60 6.04 1.02 -3.89
N LYS A 61 4.73 0.79 -4.09
CA LYS A 61 4.02 1.24 -5.30
C LYS A 61 4.03 2.76 -5.41
N VAL A 62 3.80 3.48 -4.31
CA VAL A 62 3.87 4.95 -4.29
C VAL A 62 5.27 5.42 -4.67
N LYS A 63 6.32 4.89 -4.04
CA LYS A 63 7.71 5.24 -4.38
C LYS A 63 8.06 4.96 -5.84
N PHE A 64 7.58 3.84 -6.39
CA PHE A 64 7.76 3.50 -7.79
C PHE A 64 7.08 4.51 -8.72
N LEU A 65 5.83 4.86 -8.44
CA LEU A 65 5.07 5.86 -9.21
C LEU A 65 5.70 7.26 -9.11
N GLU A 66 6.13 7.67 -7.91
CA GLU A 66 6.85 8.93 -7.70
C GLU A 66 8.14 8.98 -8.53
N LYS A 67 8.90 7.89 -8.57
CA LYS A 67 10.10 7.80 -9.40
C LYS A 67 9.75 7.88 -10.89
N ALA A 68 8.76 7.12 -11.35
CA ALA A 68 8.33 7.13 -12.74
C ALA A 68 7.89 8.54 -13.19
N LEU A 69 7.14 9.26 -12.35
CA LEU A 69 6.72 10.64 -12.63
C LEU A 69 7.91 11.61 -12.69
N ARG A 70 8.90 11.45 -11.80
CA ARG A 70 10.14 12.24 -11.85
C ARG A 70 10.94 11.98 -13.13
N ASP A 71 11.06 10.72 -13.53
CA ASP A 71 11.82 10.32 -14.71
C ASP A 71 11.18 10.84 -16.01
N VAL A 72 9.84 10.87 -16.09
CA VAL A 72 9.10 11.52 -17.20
C VAL A 72 9.40 13.01 -17.22
N ASN A 73 9.20 13.71 -16.10
CA ASN A 73 9.47 15.16 -16.00
C ASN A 73 10.93 15.53 -16.30
N ALA A 74 11.89 14.66 -15.96
CA ALA A 74 13.31 14.89 -16.24
C ALA A 74 13.65 14.69 -17.72
N LYS A 75 13.05 13.69 -18.39
CA LYS A 75 13.21 13.46 -19.83
C LYS A 75 12.66 14.61 -20.66
N ASP A 76 11.52 15.15 -20.27
CA ASP A 76 10.92 16.30 -20.96
C ASP A 76 11.79 17.55 -20.83
N LYS A 77 12.35 17.81 -19.64
CA LYS A 77 13.30 18.92 -19.43
C LYS A 77 14.59 18.75 -20.23
N LYS A 78 15.14 17.53 -20.31
CA LYS A 78 16.34 17.26 -21.08
C LYS A 78 16.11 17.47 -22.58
N LYS A 79 14.98 16.98 -23.09
CA LYS A 79 14.60 17.17 -24.50
C LYS A 79 14.44 18.65 -24.87
N ILE A 80 13.80 19.44 -23.99
CA ILE A 80 13.67 20.89 -24.18
C ILE A 80 15.05 21.58 -24.22
N ASN A 81 15.97 21.20 -23.32
CA ASN A 81 17.32 21.77 -23.33
C ASN A 81 18.11 21.40 -24.60
N ASP A 82 18.02 20.14 -25.04
CA ASP A 82 18.68 19.67 -26.26
C ASP A 82 18.14 20.41 -27.51
N ASP A 83 16.82 20.64 -27.57
CA ASP A 83 16.17 21.40 -28.65
C ASP A 83 16.58 22.88 -28.64
N VAL A 84 16.65 23.52 -27.48
CA VAL A 84 17.13 24.92 -27.34
C VAL A 84 18.60 25.05 -27.74
N GLU A 85 19.45 24.11 -27.32
CA GLU A 85 20.88 24.15 -27.64
C GLU A 85 21.14 23.96 -29.14
N LYS A 86 20.31 23.15 -29.81
CA LYS A 86 20.33 23.00 -31.27
C LYS A 86 19.93 24.29 -31.97
N VAL A 87 18.84 24.93 -31.54
CA VAL A 87 18.38 26.21 -32.10
C VAL A 87 19.44 27.30 -31.93
N LEU A 88 20.06 27.41 -30.76
CA LEU A 88 21.14 28.39 -30.50
C LEU A 88 22.36 28.17 -31.40
N LYS A 89 22.76 26.92 -31.63
CA LYS A 89 23.87 26.57 -32.55
C LYS A 89 23.54 26.90 -34.01
N ASP A 90 22.29 26.73 -34.41
CA ASP A 90 21.85 27.04 -35.77
C ASP A 90 21.76 28.56 -36.00
N MET A 91 21.41 29.35 -34.97
CA MET A 91 21.42 30.82 -35.03
C MET A 91 22.83 31.43 -35.10
N GLN A 92 23.84 30.78 -34.53
CA GLN A 92 25.24 31.25 -34.57
C GLN A 92 25.96 30.96 -35.89
N LYS A 93 25.32 30.24 -36.82
CA LYS A 93 25.86 29.92 -38.16
C LYS A 93 25.43 30.90 -39.25
N PHE A 94 24.59 31.88 -38.92
CA PHE A 94 24.22 33.01 -39.75
C PHE A 94 24.92 34.27 -39.26
#